data_AF-A0A847XLG7-F1
#
_entry.id   AF-A0A847XLG7-F1
#
_cell.length_a   1.000
_cell.length_b   1.000
_cell.length_c   1.000
_cell.angle_alpha   90.00
_cell.angle_beta   90.00
_cell.angle_gamma   90.00
#
_symmetry.space_group_name_H-M   'P 1'
#
loop_
_entity.id
_entity.type
_entity.pdbx_description
1 polymer ?
#
loop_
_entity_poly.entity_id
_entity_poly.type
_entity_poly.pdbx_seq_one_letter_code
_entity_poly.pdbx_strand_id
1 'polypeptide(L)'
;MDEQTKNEALRAVYAQDQRDMTWPESRNAPGRTTKKNFKWRQFGWLAALVAVVAIVTAVVVFWPSKEGVYSRDKWQAVFLNNNQVFFGHVTGEDNGHLILKDIYYPQKPLTLQQPTEEQPNDFTLVKFGKEIYGTEDQMVINKDNILYVADIKEESKIVAAIKKYQEKK
;
A
#
# COMPACT_ATOMS: atom_id res chain seq x y z
N MET A 1 -89.63 -64.75 -0.05
CA MET A 1 -88.17 -64.91 0.04
C MET A 1 -87.89 -65.40 1.43
N ASP A 2 -87.40 -66.63 1.57
CA ASP A 2 -87.31 -67.32 2.85
C ASP A 2 -86.08 -66.84 3.67
N GLU A 3 -86.13 -67.03 4.98
CA GLU A 3 -85.11 -66.57 5.92
C GLU A 3 -83.75 -67.23 5.70
N GLN A 4 -83.72 -68.47 5.18
CA GLN A 4 -82.48 -69.14 4.77
C GLN A 4 -81.78 -68.40 3.63
N THR A 5 -82.55 -67.92 2.64
CA THR A 5 -81.99 -67.18 1.50
C THR A 5 -81.37 -65.84 1.93
N LYS A 6 -81.90 -65.20 2.97
CA LYS A 6 -81.35 -63.98 3.56
C LYS A 6 -80.03 -64.25 4.30
N ASN A 7 -79.95 -65.36 5.02
CA ASN A 7 -78.76 -65.73 5.79
C ASN A 7 -77.61 -66.21 4.91
N GLU A 8 -77.88 -66.87 3.78
CA GLU A 8 -76.86 -67.17 2.77
C GLU A 8 -76.34 -65.91 2.08
N ALA A 9 -77.23 -64.97 1.73
CA ALA A 9 -76.81 -63.69 1.14
C ALA A 9 -75.92 -62.88 2.10
N LEU A 10 -76.27 -62.83 3.40
CA LEU A 10 -75.43 -62.18 4.41
C LEU A 10 -74.06 -62.87 4.52
N ARG A 11 -74.01 -64.20 4.56
CA ARG A 11 -72.74 -64.94 4.60
C ARG A 11 -71.87 -64.70 3.36
N ALA A 12 -72.47 -64.60 2.17
CA ALA A 12 -71.73 -64.29 0.95
C ALA A 12 -71.14 -62.86 0.98
N VAL A 13 -71.87 -61.88 1.51
CA VAL A 13 -71.39 -60.50 1.65
C VAL A 13 -70.23 -60.41 2.65
N TYR A 14 -70.35 -61.08 3.81
CA TYR A 14 -69.27 -61.08 4.81
C TYR A 14 -68.04 -61.89 4.37
N ALA A 15 -68.21 -62.95 3.57
CA ALA A 15 -67.09 -63.72 3.03
C ALA A 15 -66.31 -62.99 1.93
N GLN A 16 -66.94 -62.00 1.27
CA GLN A 16 -66.28 -61.19 0.25
C GLN A 16 -65.42 -60.08 0.85
N ASP A 17 -65.92 -59.40 1.88
CA ASP A 17 -65.22 -58.31 2.58
C ASP A 17 -63.86 -58.74 3.18
N GLN A 18 -63.76 -59.99 3.65
CA GLN A 18 -62.52 -60.50 4.24
C GLN A 18 -61.45 -60.93 3.22
N ARG A 19 -61.77 -61.02 1.93
CA ARG A 19 -60.75 -61.25 0.88
C ARG A 19 -60.03 -59.98 0.45
N ASP A 20 -60.58 -58.82 0.82
CA ASP A 20 -60.11 -57.51 0.35
C ASP A 20 -59.38 -56.74 1.47
N MET A 21 -59.27 -57.32 2.67
CA MET A 21 -58.48 -56.80 3.80
C MET A 21 -56.99 -57.17 3.65
N THR A 22 -56.34 -56.69 2.59
CA THR A 22 -54.88 -56.51 2.63
C THR A 22 -54.61 -55.04 2.86
N TRP A 23 -54.08 -54.70 4.04
CA TRP A 23 -53.61 -53.35 4.33
C TRP A 23 -52.55 -52.97 3.28
N PRO A 24 -52.70 -51.86 2.54
CA PRO A 24 -51.64 -51.41 1.66
C PRO A 24 -50.45 -51.00 2.54
N GLU A 25 -49.40 -51.80 2.45
CA GLU A 25 -48.07 -51.52 2.97
C GLU A 25 -47.75 -50.04 2.72
N SER A 26 -47.44 -49.30 3.78
CA SER A 26 -47.29 -47.85 3.74
C SER A 26 -46.22 -47.48 2.71
N ARG A 27 -46.67 -47.13 1.50
CA ARG A 27 -45.78 -46.62 0.45
C ARG A 27 -45.28 -45.26 0.89
N ASN A 28 -44.07 -45.26 1.43
CA ASN A 28 -43.26 -44.07 1.69
C ASN A 28 -43.37 -43.14 0.47
N ALA A 29 -44.05 -42.01 0.64
CA ALA A 29 -44.12 -40.99 -0.39
C ALA A 29 -42.69 -40.46 -0.62
N PRO A 30 -42.15 -40.49 -1.85
CA PRO A 30 -40.83 -39.93 -2.09
C PRO A 30 -40.89 -38.42 -1.82
N GLY A 31 -40.09 -37.96 -0.86
CA GLY A 31 -39.98 -36.55 -0.52
C GLY A 31 -39.69 -35.73 -1.76
N ARG A 32 -40.56 -34.76 -2.05
CA ARG A 32 -40.29 -33.74 -3.08
C ARG A 32 -39.14 -32.87 -2.59
N THR A 33 -37.91 -33.23 -2.98
CA THR A 33 -36.77 -32.33 -2.88
C THR A 33 -36.87 -31.31 -4.00
N THR A 34 -37.50 -30.17 -3.73
CA THR A 34 -37.41 -29.01 -4.61
C THR A 34 -35.95 -28.57 -4.64
N LYS A 35 -35.20 -28.96 -5.69
CA LYS A 35 -33.87 -28.41 -5.95
C LYS A 35 -34.03 -26.91 -6.18
N LYS A 36 -33.77 -26.12 -5.14
CA LYS A 36 -33.75 -24.67 -5.21
C LYS A 36 -32.58 -24.29 -6.12
N ASN A 37 -32.89 -23.90 -7.35
CA ASN A 37 -31.93 -23.39 -8.33
C ASN A 37 -31.36 -22.07 -7.80
N PHE A 38 -30.38 -22.15 -6.89
CA PHE A 38 -29.65 -21.01 -6.38
C PHE A 38 -28.88 -20.40 -7.57
N LYS A 39 -29.22 -19.17 -7.94
CA LYS A 39 -28.67 -18.51 -9.12
C LYS A 39 -27.28 -17.93 -8.80
N TRP A 40 -26.27 -18.80 -8.67
CA TRP A 40 -24.86 -18.42 -8.41
C TRP A 40 -24.32 -17.40 -9.43
N ARG A 41 -24.91 -17.32 -10.64
CA ARG A 41 -24.57 -16.34 -11.67
C ARG A 41 -24.83 -14.88 -11.26
N GLN A 42 -25.74 -14.61 -10.33
CA GLN A 42 -26.02 -13.26 -9.83
C GLN A 42 -25.19 -12.86 -8.60
N PHE A 43 -24.35 -13.75 -8.07
CA PHE A 43 -23.37 -13.42 -7.04
C PHE A 43 -21.93 -13.42 -7.57
N GLY A 44 -21.69 -14.06 -8.73
CA GLY A 44 -20.39 -14.04 -9.39
C GLY A 44 -19.88 -12.64 -9.71
N TRP A 45 -20.75 -11.70 -10.08
CA TRP A 45 -20.35 -10.31 -10.35
C TRP A 45 -19.98 -9.54 -9.08
N LEU A 46 -20.64 -9.82 -7.94
CA LEU A 46 -20.29 -9.23 -6.64
C LEU A 46 -18.91 -9.73 -6.17
N ALA A 47 -18.66 -11.04 -6.29
CA ALA A 47 -17.37 -11.63 -5.97
C ALA A 47 -16.26 -11.10 -6.90
N ALA A 48 -16.55 -10.93 -8.18
CA ALA A 48 -15.63 -10.32 -9.14
C ALA A 48 -15.34 -8.85 -8.80
N LEU A 49 -16.35 -8.08 -8.41
CA LEU A 49 -16.18 -6.67 -8.01
C LEU A 49 -15.32 -6.55 -6.75
N VAL A 50 -15.55 -7.40 -5.74
CA VAL A 50 -14.71 -7.45 -4.54
C VAL A 50 -13.28 -7.84 -4.87
N ALA A 51 -13.08 -8.81 -5.77
CA ALA A 51 -11.74 -9.20 -6.23
C ALA A 51 -11.04 -8.06 -6.98
N VAL A 52 -11.74 -7.34 -7.85
CA VAL A 52 -11.19 -6.16 -8.56
C VAL A 52 -10.81 -5.07 -7.58
N VAL A 53 -11.68 -4.75 -6.62
CA VAL A 53 -11.38 -3.75 -5.59
C VAL A 53 -10.14 -4.17 -4.80
N ALA A 54 -10.07 -5.42 -4.34
CA ALA A 54 -8.91 -5.95 -3.60
C ALA A 54 -7.61 -5.89 -4.42
N ILE A 55 -7.67 -6.19 -5.71
CA ILE A 55 -6.52 -6.07 -6.61
C ILE A 55 -6.12 -4.60 -6.78
N VAL A 56 -7.08 -3.68 -6.95
CA VAL A 56 -6.79 -2.25 -7.05
C VAL A 56 -6.18 -1.72 -5.75
N THR A 57 -6.70 -2.08 -4.58
CA THR A 57 -6.08 -1.70 -3.30
C THR A 57 -4.69 -2.31 -3.14
N ALA A 58 -4.51 -3.58 -3.48
CA ALA A 58 -3.19 -4.20 -3.43
C ALA A 58 -2.21 -3.47 -4.35
N VAL A 59 -2.62 -3.14 -5.57
CA VAL A 59 -1.80 -2.41 -6.54
C VAL A 59 -1.48 -0.99 -6.05
N VAL A 60 -2.42 -0.27 -5.43
CA VAL A 60 -2.16 1.08 -4.87
C VAL A 60 -1.26 1.02 -3.63
N VAL A 61 -1.48 0.06 -2.72
CA VAL A 61 -0.72 -0.06 -1.47
C VAL A 61 0.68 -0.62 -1.70
N PHE A 62 0.82 -1.58 -2.61
CA PHE A 62 2.09 -2.19 -2.99
C PHE A 62 2.68 -1.57 -4.25
N TRP A 63 2.18 -0.40 -4.70
CA TRP A 63 2.81 0.29 -5.81
C TRP A 63 4.24 0.62 -5.36
N PRO A 64 5.29 0.12 -6.05
CA PRO A 64 6.65 0.43 -5.66
C PRO A 64 6.80 1.95 -5.74
N SER A 65 6.93 2.58 -4.56
CA SER A 65 7.35 3.97 -4.47
C SER A 65 8.68 4.03 -5.20
N LYS A 66 8.78 4.90 -6.22
CA LYS A 66 10.04 5.13 -6.92
C LYS A 66 11.10 5.36 -5.84
N GLU A 67 12.02 4.43 -5.70
CA GLU A 67 13.16 4.63 -4.82
C GLU A 67 13.79 5.94 -5.28
N GLY A 68 13.92 6.90 -4.36
CA GLY A 68 14.52 8.17 -4.68
C GLY A 68 15.90 7.91 -5.25
N VAL A 69 16.30 8.67 -6.27
CA VAL A 69 17.62 8.53 -6.92
C VAL A 69 18.77 8.75 -5.93
N TYR A 70 18.47 9.31 -4.75
CA TYR A 70 19.43 9.68 -3.72
C TYR A 70 19.28 8.83 -2.46
N SER A 71 20.42 8.48 -1.86
CA SER A 71 20.48 7.77 -0.59
C SER A 71 20.11 8.72 0.55
N ARG A 72 18.93 8.52 1.16
CA ARG A 72 18.44 9.38 2.26
C ARG A 72 19.38 9.42 3.48
N ASP A 73 20.23 8.42 3.64
CA ASP A 73 21.13 8.27 4.79
C ASP A 73 22.49 8.96 4.60
N LYS A 74 22.74 9.53 3.42
CA LYS A 74 24.00 10.23 3.12
C LYS A 74 23.79 11.73 3.06
N TRP A 75 24.85 12.46 3.39
CA TRP A 75 24.95 13.87 3.05
C TRP A 75 25.06 14.03 1.53
N GLN A 76 24.29 14.94 0.96
CA GLN A 76 24.41 15.36 -0.44
C GLN A 76 24.93 16.78 -0.55
N ALA A 77 25.68 17.04 -1.61
CA ALA A 77 25.99 18.37 -2.10
C ALA A 77 25.10 18.69 -3.30
N VAL A 78 24.28 19.73 -3.19
CA VAL A 78 23.40 20.24 -4.25
C VAL A 78 24.05 21.48 -4.86
N PHE A 79 24.52 21.36 -6.10
CA PHE A 79 25.17 22.43 -6.83
C PHE A 79 24.15 23.15 -7.72
N LEU A 80 24.05 24.47 -7.55
CA LEU A 80 23.11 25.30 -8.30
C LEU A 80 23.79 26.03 -9.46
N ASN A 81 22.99 26.45 -10.43
CA ASN A 81 23.44 27.17 -11.63
C ASN A 81 23.98 28.58 -11.36
N ASN A 82 23.83 29.09 -10.14
CA ASN A 82 24.34 30.37 -9.67
C ASN A 82 25.65 30.23 -8.86
N ASN A 83 26.35 29.10 -9.01
CA ASN A 83 27.59 28.76 -8.30
C ASN A 83 27.45 28.58 -6.77
N GLN A 84 26.22 28.51 -6.24
CA GLN A 84 26.00 28.16 -4.84
C GLN A 84 25.97 26.64 -4.65
N VAL A 85 26.36 26.22 -3.44
CA VAL A 85 26.31 24.82 -3.02
C VAL A 85 25.66 24.72 -1.65
N PHE A 86 24.72 23.78 -1.52
CA PHE A 86 24.09 23.43 -0.26
C PHE A 86 24.44 21.98 0.09
N PHE A 87 24.68 21.74 1.38
CA PHE A 87 24.92 20.41 1.93
C PHE A 87 23.76 20.01 2.83
N GLY A 88 23.19 18.82 2.64
CA GLY A 88 22.04 18.39 3.44
C GLY A 88 21.58 16.98 3.08
N HIS A 89 20.42 16.59 3.58
CA HIS A 89 19.75 15.33 3.24
C HIS A 89 18.62 15.58 2.24
N VAL A 90 18.68 14.91 1.09
CA VAL A 90 17.57 14.91 0.14
C VAL A 90 16.47 14.00 0.70
N THR A 91 15.38 14.62 1.16
CA THR A 91 14.28 13.89 1.82
C THR A 91 13.14 13.55 0.88
N GLY A 92 13.06 14.24 -0.25
CA GLY A 92 12.04 13.98 -1.25
C GLY A 92 12.26 14.76 -2.53
N GLU A 93 11.47 14.40 -3.52
CA GLU A 93 11.35 15.10 -4.77
C GLU A 93 9.88 15.16 -5.14
N ASP A 94 9.41 16.33 -5.57
CA ASP A 94 8.02 16.49 -6.00
C ASP A 94 7.91 17.53 -7.11
N ASN A 95 7.15 17.24 -8.16
CA ASN A 95 6.73 18.20 -9.18
C ASN A 95 7.82 19.19 -9.65
N GLY A 96 8.99 18.67 -10.07
CA GLY A 96 10.11 19.50 -10.53
C GLY A 96 10.93 20.17 -9.42
N HIS A 97 10.69 19.83 -8.16
CA HIS A 97 11.41 20.33 -7.01
C HIS A 97 12.14 19.22 -6.25
N LEU A 98 13.23 19.59 -5.60
CA LEU A 98 14.01 18.77 -4.68
C LEU A 98 13.86 19.34 -3.26
N ILE A 99 13.59 18.48 -2.28
CA ILE A 99 13.42 18.87 -0.88
C ILE A 99 14.67 18.47 -0.10
N LEU A 100 15.40 19.48 0.37
CA LEU A 100 16.61 19.33 1.17
C LEU A 100 16.31 19.67 2.65
N LYS A 101 16.87 18.91 3.58
CA LYS A 101 16.80 19.14 5.04
C LYS A 101 18.18 19.05 5.68
N ASP A 102 18.28 19.45 6.95
CA ASP A 102 19.54 19.54 7.70
C ASP A 102 20.58 20.35 6.95
N ILE A 103 20.18 21.52 6.46
CA ILE A 103 20.96 22.21 5.42
C ILE A 103 22.11 23.02 6.02
N TYR A 104 23.28 22.93 5.38
CA TYR A 104 24.47 23.72 5.66
C TYR A 104 24.99 24.36 4.38
N TYR A 105 25.55 25.55 4.49
CA TYR A 105 26.17 26.23 3.36
C TYR A 105 27.47 26.93 3.78
N PRO A 106 28.43 27.10 2.86
CA PRO A 106 29.66 27.84 3.16
C PRO A 106 29.39 29.30 3.48
N GLN A 107 30.03 29.84 4.52
CA GLN A 107 29.96 31.28 4.83
C GLN A 107 30.60 32.15 3.74
N LYS A 108 31.60 31.61 3.04
CA LYS A 108 32.27 32.23 1.89
C LYS A 108 32.22 31.25 0.71
N PRO A 109 32.14 31.74 -0.55
CA PRO A 109 32.18 30.88 -1.72
C PRO A 109 33.39 29.94 -1.69
N LEU A 110 33.17 28.65 -1.94
CA LEU A 110 34.22 27.64 -1.98
C LEU A 110 34.62 27.34 -3.42
N THR A 111 35.92 27.29 -3.68
CA THR A 111 36.46 26.76 -4.94
C THR A 111 36.64 25.24 -4.79
N LEU A 112 35.59 24.48 -5.09
CA LEU A 112 35.55 23.03 -4.84
C LEU A 112 36.28 22.17 -5.90
N GLN A 113 36.87 22.78 -6.93
CA GLN A 113 37.47 22.05 -8.07
C GLN A 113 38.98 21.79 -7.99
N GLN A 114 39.69 22.23 -6.94
CA GLN A 114 41.15 22.01 -6.86
C GLN A 114 41.55 21.16 -5.64
N PRO A 115 42.19 20.01 -5.85
CA PRO A 115 42.86 19.27 -4.79
C PRO A 115 44.21 19.95 -4.52
N THR A 116 44.20 21.11 -3.88
CA THR A 116 45.43 21.73 -3.40
C THR A 116 45.61 21.35 -1.94
N GLU A 117 46.70 20.66 -1.64
CA GLU A 117 47.13 20.26 -0.29
C GLU A 117 47.28 21.46 0.68
N GLU A 118 47.23 22.69 0.15
CA GLU A 118 47.46 23.95 0.87
C GLU A 118 46.24 24.88 0.96
N GLN A 119 45.01 24.45 0.62
CA GLN A 119 43.85 25.27 0.98
C GLN A 119 43.72 25.32 2.52
N PRO A 120 43.70 26.52 3.15
CA PRO A 120 43.47 26.62 4.58
C PRO A 120 42.21 25.84 4.93
N ASN A 121 42.33 24.95 5.91
CA ASN A 121 41.25 24.12 6.47
C ASN A 121 40.11 24.94 7.13
N ASP A 122 40.03 26.24 6.86
CA ASP A 122 39.15 27.22 7.49
C ASP A 122 38.01 27.63 6.55
N PHE A 123 37.25 26.65 6.08
CA PHE A 123 35.89 26.94 5.64
C PHE A 123 34.94 26.80 6.83
N THR A 124 34.08 27.80 7.00
CA THR A 124 33.04 27.76 8.02
C THR A 124 31.72 27.46 7.34
N LEU A 125 31.01 26.47 7.89
CA LEU A 125 29.64 26.17 7.48
C LEU A 125 28.67 26.93 8.37
N VAL A 126 27.62 27.47 7.74
CA VAL A 126 26.48 28.08 8.40
C VAL A 126 25.30 27.12 8.29
N LYS A 127 24.58 26.94 9.39
CA LYS A 127 23.35 26.15 9.43
C LYS A 127 22.21 27.00 8.89
N PHE A 128 21.55 26.51 7.85
CA PHE A 128 20.30 27.08 7.35
C PHE A 128 19.16 26.91 8.36
N GLY A 129 18.24 27.87 8.40
CA GLY A 129 17.10 27.86 9.31
C GLY A 129 17.41 28.43 10.71
N LYS A 130 18.55 29.11 10.84
CA LYS A 130 18.92 29.85 12.06
C LYS A 130 19.07 31.34 11.83
N GLU A 131 18.52 31.85 10.73
CA GLU A 131 18.58 33.26 10.39
C GLU A 131 17.61 34.07 11.25
N ILE A 132 17.84 35.38 11.33
CA ILE A 132 17.03 36.31 12.15
C ILE A 132 15.55 36.35 11.75
N TYR A 133 15.23 35.96 10.51
CA TYR A 133 13.88 35.92 9.95
C TYR A 133 13.20 34.56 10.11
N GLY A 134 13.85 33.58 10.76
CA GLY A 134 13.21 32.37 11.27
C GLY A 134 12.79 31.35 10.21
N THR A 135 13.63 31.10 9.21
CA THR A 135 13.37 30.07 8.20
C THR A 135 13.31 28.68 8.83
N GLU A 136 12.43 27.82 8.34
CA GLU A 136 12.50 26.39 8.68
C GLU A 136 13.75 25.75 8.07
N ASP A 137 14.24 24.67 8.68
CA ASP A 137 15.36 23.88 8.16
C ASP A 137 14.93 22.96 7.00
N GLN A 138 14.40 23.60 5.97
CA GLN A 138 13.91 22.94 4.76
C GLN A 138 14.05 23.89 3.57
N MET A 139 14.56 23.36 2.47
CA MET A 139 14.67 24.11 1.22
C MET A 139 14.01 23.31 0.11
N VAL A 140 13.07 23.96 -0.58
CA VAL A 140 12.43 23.44 -1.78
C VAL A 140 13.09 24.11 -2.97
N ILE A 141 13.84 23.33 -3.75
CA ILE A 141 14.71 23.82 -4.82
C ILE A 141 14.10 23.42 -6.16
N ASN A 142 13.91 24.38 -7.07
CA ASN A 142 13.53 24.05 -8.45
C ASN A 142 14.70 23.30 -9.13
N LYS A 143 14.43 22.08 -9.63
CA LYS A 143 15.40 21.22 -10.29
C LYS A 143 16.00 21.81 -11.56
N ASP A 144 15.30 22.72 -12.24
CA ASP A 144 15.82 23.44 -13.42
C ASP A 144 17.04 24.31 -13.07
N ASN A 145 17.21 24.66 -11.79
CA ASN A 145 18.35 25.42 -11.29
C ASN A 145 19.45 24.55 -10.67
N ILE A 146 19.26 23.22 -10.63
CA ILE A 146 20.25 22.29 -10.09
C ILE A 146 21.15 21.82 -11.24
N LEU A 147 22.45 22.02 -11.10
CA LEU A 147 23.44 21.50 -12.04
C LEU A 147 23.65 20.00 -11.81
N TYR A 148 23.87 19.60 -10.56
CA TYR A 148 23.99 18.21 -10.15
C TYR A 148 23.88 18.06 -8.63
N VAL A 149 23.60 16.84 -8.20
CA VAL A 149 23.59 16.40 -6.80
C VAL A 149 24.63 15.30 -6.64
N ALA A 150 25.46 15.39 -5.61
CA ALA A 150 26.52 14.41 -5.35
C ALA A 150 26.42 13.87 -3.92
N ASP A 151 26.45 12.54 -3.79
CA ASP A 151 26.65 11.88 -2.50
C ASP A 151 28.05 12.23 -1.95
N ILE A 152 28.09 12.66 -0.69
CA ILE A 152 29.33 13.01 0.01
C ILE A 152 29.83 11.78 0.77
N LYS A 153 31.14 11.54 0.69
CA LYS A 153 31.81 10.51 1.49
C LYS A 153 31.79 10.87 2.98
N GLU A 154 31.62 9.85 3.82
CA GLU A 154 31.54 10.01 5.27
C GLU A 154 32.83 10.57 5.87
N GLU A 155 33.97 10.21 5.29
CA GLU A 155 35.31 10.68 5.65
C GLU A 155 35.65 12.09 5.10
N SER A 156 34.72 12.76 4.44
CA SER A 156 34.97 14.08 3.86
C SER A 156 35.15 15.17 4.93
N LYS A 157 35.96 16.20 4.61
CA LYS A 157 36.10 17.39 5.45
C LYS A 157 34.76 18.11 5.70
N ILE A 158 33.83 18.03 4.74
CA ILE A 158 32.49 18.63 4.86
C ILE A 158 31.69 17.94 5.97
N VAL A 159 31.59 16.60 5.92
CA VAL A 159 30.87 15.83 6.94
C VAL A 159 31.51 16.03 8.31
N ALA A 160 32.84 16.02 8.39
CA ALA A 160 33.56 16.32 9.63
C ALA A 160 33.23 17.73 10.19
N ALA A 161 33.18 18.74 9.33
CA ALA A 161 32.82 20.11 9.73
C ALA A 161 31.36 20.22 10.21
N ILE A 162 30.44 19.51 9.55
CA ILE A 162 29.02 19.44 9.95
C ILE A 162 28.89 18.81 11.35
N LYS A 163 29.53 17.65 11.58
CA LYS A 163 29.52 16.97 12.88
C LYS A 163 30.08 17.87 14.00
N LYS A 164 31.22 18.52 13.74
CA LYS A 164 31.82 19.48 14.69
C LYS A 164 30.91 20.66 15.00
N TYR A 165 30.10 21.11 14.03
CA TYR A 165 29.09 22.15 14.28
C TYR A 165 27.96 21.62 15.18
N GLN A 166 27.50 20.39 14.93
CA GLN A 166 26.43 19.76 15.71
C GLN A 166 26.83 19.52 17.17
N GLU A 167 28.09 19.16 17.44
CA GLU A 167 28.63 18.94 18.80
C GLU A 167 28.76 20.23 19.64
N LYS A 168 28.89 21.39 18.99
CA LYS A 168 29.10 22.69 19.68
C LYS A 168 27.80 23.38 20.11
N LYS A 169 26.64 22.85 19.70
CA LYS A 169 25.32 23.36 20.04
C LYS A 169 24.78 22.71 21.30
#